data_AF-A0A0D2K7X4-F1
#
_entry.id   AF-A0A0D2K7X4-F1
#
_cell.length_a   1.000
_cell.length_b   1.000
_cell.length_c   1.000
_cell.angle_alpha   90.00
_cell.angle_beta   90.00
_cell.angle_gamma   90.00
#
_symmetry.space_group_name_H-M   'P 1'
#
loop_
_entity.id
_entity.type
_entity.pdbx_description
1 polymer ?
#
loop_
_entity_poly.entity_id
_entity_poly.type
_entity_poly.pdbx_seq_one_letter_code
_entity_poly.pdbx_strand_id
1 'polypeptide(L)'
;MSQCVVDYAHETQEYPGKANFLLGAQLYPSGNCPRGFLRSMINPSADNNRSSSCWHPKFDRMFNETHGGNDMWCYVDVHWSSGVANRAFYLAAKGLNQTCDQAVKPAAIGLTSACNIFYRALTSYLSKVADYHELRTATVQAAKDLFGASSPEASSLAQAWDIVGAPRAPYPNTNAPKCQPGFATAASCIRGLV
;
A
#
# COMPACT_ATOMS: atom_id res chain seq x y z
N MET A 1 -0.34 -9.33 -1.90
CA MET A 1 -0.94 -10.55 -2.50
C MET A 1 -1.30 -11.64 -1.48
N SER A 2 -0.49 -11.92 -0.45
CA SER A 2 -0.86 -12.92 0.58
C SER A 2 -2.23 -12.66 1.21
N GLN A 3 -2.61 -11.38 1.36
CA GLN A 3 -3.90 -11.05 1.96
C GLN A 3 -5.11 -11.52 1.13
N CYS A 4 -4.99 -11.50 -0.19
CA CYS A 4 -6.04 -11.94 -1.11
C CYS A 4 -6.25 -13.45 -1.05
N VAL A 5 -5.16 -14.21 -0.91
CA VAL A 5 -5.19 -15.67 -0.80
C VAL A 5 -5.82 -16.10 0.52
N VAL A 6 -5.47 -15.42 1.62
CA VAL A 6 -6.03 -15.72 2.95
C VAL A 6 -7.54 -15.44 3.00
N ASP A 7 -8.01 -14.34 2.40
CA ASP A 7 -9.45 -14.03 2.39
C ASP A 7 -10.24 -14.98 1.48
N TYR A 8 -9.70 -15.30 0.30
CA TYR A 8 -10.31 -16.30 -0.59
C TYR A 8 -10.41 -17.68 0.08
N ALA A 9 -9.37 -18.11 0.77
CA ALA A 9 -9.38 -19.38 1.50
C ALA A 9 -10.35 -19.35 2.71
N HIS A 10 -10.44 -18.22 3.43
CA HIS A 10 -11.47 -18.03 4.47
C HIS A 10 -12.90 -18.20 3.91
N GLU A 11 -13.20 -17.53 2.80
CA GLU A 11 -14.53 -17.57 2.17
C GLU A 11 -14.91 -18.97 1.65
N THR A 12 -13.93 -19.81 1.34
CA THR A 12 -14.16 -21.12 0.69
C THR A 12 -13.94 -22.32 1.60
N GLN A 13 -13.17 -22.20 2.68
CA GLN A 13 -12.69 -23.36 3.47
C GLN A 13 -12.67 -23.15 5.00
N GLU A 14 -13.26 -22.08 5.53
CA GLU A 14 -13.29 -21.71 6.98
C GLU A 14 -11.91 -21.55 7.66
N TYR A 15 -10.81 -21.75 6.93
CA TYR A 15 -9.44 -21.43 7.32
C TYR A 15 -8.64 -21.03 6.08
N PRO A 16 -7.67 -20.09 6.22
CA PRO A 16 -7.31 -19.34 7.42
C PRO A 16 -8.36 -18.27 7.76
N GLY A 17 -8.33 -17.71 8.97
CA GLY A 17 -9.23 -16.63 9.39
C GLY A 17 -9.21 -15.42 8.44
N LYS A 18 -10.27 -14.60 8.49
CA LYS A 18 -10.45 -13.39 7.67
C LYS A 18 -9.21 -12.51 7.60
N ALA A 19 -9.07 -11.82 6.48
CA ALA A 19 -7.98 -10.89 6.26
C ALA A 19 -7.69 -9.89 7.38
N ASN A 20 -6.53 -10.02 8.03
CA ASN A 20 -6.11 -9.17 9.15
C ASN A 20 -5.08 -8.09 8.76
N PHE A 21 -4.56 -8.10 7.53
CA PHE A 21 -3.57 -7.15 7.01
C PHE A 21 -2.24 -7.11 7.79
N LEU A 22 -1.96 -8.17 8.56
CA LEU A 22 -0.73 -8.36 9.32
C LEU A 22 0.06 -9.53 8.73
N LEU A 23 1.15 -9.20 8.03
CA LEU A 23 1.99 -10.18 7.37
C LEU A 23 2.75 -11.01 8.41
N GLY A 24 2.61 -12.33 8.34
CA GLY A 24 3.29 -13.28 9.22
C GLY A 24 2.64 -13.47 10.60
N ALA A 25 1.48 -12.86 10.88
CA ALA A 25 0.89 -12.90 12.22
C ALA A 25 0.59 -14.32 12.73
N GLN A 26 0.21 -15.24 11.84
CA GLN A 26 -0.05 -16.64 12.20
C GLN A 26 1.22 -17.45 12.48
N LEU A 27 2.37 -17.03 11.93
CA LEU A 27 3.67 -17.70 12.15
C LEU A 27 4.38 -17.19 13.40
N TYR A 28 3.99 -16.02 13.90
CA TYR A 28 4.56 -15.41 15.10
C TYR A 28 3.49 -15.17 16.17
N PRO A 29 2.84 -16.22 16.72
CA PRO A 29 1.93 -16.06 17.83
C PRO A 29 2.71 -15.62 19.08
N SER A 30 2.71 -14.31 19.35
CA SER A 30 3.14 -13.54 20.55
C SER A 30 4.37 -13.95 21.41
N GLY A 31 5.13 -15.01 21.09
CA GLY A 31 6.28 -15.48 21.86
C GLY A 31 7.63 -15.34 21.13
N ASN A 32 7.63 -15.42 19.79
CA ASN A 32 8.86 -15.36 18.97
C ASN A 32 9.09 -14.01 18.28
N CYS A 33 8.07 -13.14 18.24
CA CYS A 33 8.18 -11.74 17.82
C CYS A 33 7.33 -10.91 18.78
N PRO A 34 7.90 -9.93 19.52
CA PRO A 34 7.15 -9.12 20.49
C PRO A 34 5.93 -8.39 19.92
N ARG A 35 5.89 -8.18 18.60
CA ARG A 35 4.81 -7.48 17.89
C ARG A 35 3.70 -8.40 17.41
N GLY A 36 3.92 -9.72 17.37
CA GLY A 36 2.95 -10.68 16.83
C GLY A 36 2.74 -10.61 15.32
N PHE A 37 3.58 -9.89 14.57
CA PHE A 37 3.60 -9.85 13.10
C PHE A 37 4.99 -9.45 12.59
N LEU A 38 5.25 -9.68 11.30
CA LEU A 38 6.49 -9.25 10.62
C LEU A 38 6.35 -7.84 10.03
N ARG A 39 5.26 -7.57 9.32
CA ARG A 39 4.94 -6.25 8.73
C ARG A 39 3.44 -5.99 8.82
N SER A 40 3.07 -4.72 8.88
CA SER A 40 1.66 -4.30 8.91
C SER A 40 1.32 -3.52 7.65
N MET A 41 0.29 -3.94 6.92
CA MET A 41 -0.26 -3.12 5.83
C MET A 41 -1.13 -1.98 6.37
N ILE A 42 -1.61 -2.14 7.62
CA ILE A 42 -2.39 -1.16 8.34
C ILE A 42 -1.49 0.02 8.72
N ASN A 43 -0.40 -0.22 9.42
CA ASN A 43 0.55 0.82 9.81
C ASN A 43 1.96 0.30 9.55
N PRO A 44 2.55 0.57 8.36
CA PRO A 44 3.86 0.04 8.01
C PRO A 44 4.93 0.31 9.05
N SER A 45 4.98 1.52 9.60
CA SER A 45 5.98 1.91 10.60
C SER A 45 5.80 1.26 11.98
N ALA A 46 4.75 0.45 12.20
CA ALA A 46 4.56 -0.32 13.42
C ALA A 46 5.64 -1.41 13.62
N ASP A 47 6.51 -1.65 12.63
CA ASP A 47 7.64 -2.58 12.70
C ASP A 47 8.93 -1.95 13.26
N ASN A 48 8.79 -1.02 14.22
CA ASN A 48 9.85 -0.14 14.74
C ASN A 48 10.39 0.85 13.70
N ASN A 49 9.51 1.54 12.98
CA ASN A 49 9.86 2.56 11.99
C ASN A 49 10.81 2.08 10.88
N ARG A 50 10.77 0.79 10.54
CA ARG A 50 11.59 0.24 9.45
C ARG A 50 10.87 0.41 8.13
N SER A 51 9.62 -0.04 8.03
CA SER A 51 8.83 0.12 6.81
C SER A 51 8.31 1.55 6.66
N SER A 52 8.42 2.06 5.44
CA SER A 52 7.97 3.41 5.11
C SER A 52 6.48 3.44 4.80
N SER A 53 5.72 4.28 5.51
CA SER A 53 4.30 4.53 5.22
C SER A 53 4.11 5.60 4.14
N CYS A 54 5.15 6.39 3.88
CA CYS A 54 5.20 7.46 2.90
C CYS A 54 6.23 7.14 1.81
N TRP A 55 5.87 7.43 0.57
CA TRP A 55 6.81 7.45 -0.54
C TRP A 55 7.84 8.56 -0.37
N HIS A 56 9.04 8.33 -0.91
CA HIS A 56 10.13 9.30 -0.95
C HIS A 56 10.78 9.31 -2.34
N PRO A 57 11.18 10.48 -2.91
CA PRO A 57 11.81 10.56 -4.24
C PRO A 57 13.05 9.69 -4.43
N LYS A 58 13.78 9.38 -3.35
CA LYS A 58 14.92 8.47 -3.39
C LYS A 58 14.54 7.01 -3.71
N PHE A 59 13.27 6.61 -3.61
CA PHE A 59 12.82 5.25 -3.97
C PHE A 59 12.85 4.97 -5.46
N ASP A 60 12.70 6.00 -6.28
CA ASP A 60 12.67 5.88 -7.74
C ASP A 60 13.99 6.36 -8.38
N ARG A 61 15.03 6.61 -7.58
CA ARG A 61 16.35 6.99 -8.10
C ARG A 61 16.98 5.79 -8.80
N MET A 62 17.30 5.95 -10.08
CA MET A 62 18.04 4.95 -10.86
C MET A 62 19.54 4.99 -10.55
N PHE A 63 20.23 3.87 -10.79
CA PHE A 63 21.63 3.55 -10.45
C PHE A 63 22.73 4.54 -10.87
N ASN A 64 22.43 5.58 -11.65
CA ASN A 64 23.46 6.51 -12.16
C ASN A 64 23.69 7.72 -11.23
N GLU A 65 23.16 7.70 -10.02
CA GLU A 65 23.42 8.72 -9.01
C GLU A 65 24.49 8.24 -8.03
N THR A 66 25.48 9.10 -7.77
CA THR A 66 26.53 8.83 -6.79
C THR A 66 25.93 8.78 -5.39
N HIS A 67 25.79 7.58 -4.86
CA HIS A 67 25.35 7.30 -3.51
C HIS A 67 26.50 7.55 -2.52
N GLY A 68 26.52 8.71 -1.87
CA GLY A 68 27.51 9.05 -0.84
C GLY A 68 27.01 8.72 0.57
N GLY A 69 27.84 8.02 1.36
CA GLY A 69 27.64 7.80 2.80
C GLY A 69 26.76 6.60 3.19
N ASN A 70 26.45 6.52 4.48
CA ASN A 70 25.60 5.53 5.16
C ASN A 70 24.11 5.93 5.16
N ASP A 71 23.69 6.70 4.15
CA ASP A 71 22.30 6.97 3.85
C ASP A 71 21.58 5.62 3.65
N MET A 72 20.57 5.33 4.48
CA MET A 72 19.70 4.14 4.40
C MET A 72 19.04 3.94 3.01
N TRP A 73 19.18 4.93 2.12
CA TRP A 73 18.47 5.10 0.86
C TRP A 73 19.36 4.93 -0.37
N CYS A 74 20.65 4.60 -0.18
CA CYS A 74 21.56 4.14 -1.24
C CYS A 74 21.31 2.67 -1.62
N TYR A 75 20.65 1.94 -0.72
CA TYR A 75 20.13 0.60 -0.94
C TYR A 75 18.68 0.64 -0.48
N VAL A 76 17.75 0.97 -1.38
CA VAL A 76 16.32 0.91 -1.06
C VAL A 76 15.98 -0.55 -0.77
N ASP A 77 15.91 -0.91 0.52
CA ASP A 77 15.51 -2.26 0.93
C ASP A 77 14.05 -2.46 0.53
N VAL A 78 13.84 -3.42 -0.36
CA VAL A 78 12.54 -3.75 -0.94
C VAL A 78 11.51 -4.15 0.13
N HIS A 79 11.94 -4.66 1.28
CA HIS A 79 11.03 -5.02 2.37
C HIS A 79 10.52 -3.78 3.10
N TRP A 80 11.36 -2.76 3.28
CA TRP A 80 11.00 -1.52 3.97
C TRP A 80 10.24 -0.55 3.06
N SER A 81 10.65 -0.44 1.80
CA SER A 81 9.94 0.38 0.83
C SER A 81 8.56 -0.19 0.49
N SER A 82 8.35 -1.50 0.58
CA SER A 82 7.04 -2.14 0.35
C SER A 82 5.90 -1.58 1.21
N GLY A 83 6.21 -0.95 2.35
CA GLY A 83 5.25 -0.32 3.24
C GLY A 83 4.32 0.67 2.54
N VAL A 84 4.82 1.41 1.55
CA VAL A 84 4.05 2.43 0.82
C VAL A 84 2.92 1.78 0.02
N ALA A 85 3.24 0.77 -0.79
CA ALA A 85 2.26 0.02 -1.56
C ALA A 85 1.31 -0.79 -0.66
N ASN A 86 1.82 -1.33 0.46
CA ASN A 86 1.00 -2.02 1.45
C ASN A 86 -0.07 -1.09 2.04
N ARG A 87 0.31 0.15 2.40
CA ARG A 87 -0.61 1.14 2.93
C ARG A 87 -1.62 1.61 1.89
N ALA A 88 -1.20 1.85 0.64
CA ALA A 88 -2.10 2.21 -0.45
C ALA A 88 -3.15 1.11 -0.69
N PHE A 89 -2.74 -0.16 -0.70
CA PHE A 89 -3.65 -1.30 -0.81
C PHE A 89 -4.66 -1.34 0.35
N TYR A 90 -4.20 -1.19 1.60
CA TYR A 90 -5.07 -1.16 2.77
C TYR A 90 -6.10 -0.03 2.68
N LEU A 91 -5.64 1.18 2.33
CA LEU A 91 -6.49 2.36 2.20
C LEU A 91 -7.55 2.19 1.12
N ALA A 92 -7.22 1.55 -0.01
CA ALA A 92 -8.23 1.22 -1.02
C ALA A 92 -9.23 0.20 -0.48
N ALA A 93 -8.76 -0.92 0.05
CA ALA A 93 -9.62 -2.01 0.51
C ALA A 93 -10.57 -1.61 1.66
N LYS A 94 -10.07 -0.81 2.62
CA LYS A 94 -10.77 -0.49 3.87
C LYS A 94 -11.23 0.96 3.99
N GLY A 95 -10.76 1.85 3.13
CA GLY A 95 -11.03 3.29 3.19
C GLY A 95 -10.36 3.97 4.39
N LEU A 96 -10.56 5.28 4.50
CA LEU A 96 -10.35 6.01 5.75
C LEU A 96 -11.64 6.05 6.58
N ASN A 97 -11.49 6.18 7.90
CA ASN A 97 -12.64 6.46 8.76
C ASN A 97 -13.25 7.84 8.40
N GLN A 98 -14.58 7.96 8.45
CA GLN A 98 -15.30 9.19 8.13
C GLN A 98 -14.90 10.36 9.06
N THR A 99 -14.50 10.05 10.29
CA THR A 99 -14.05 11.02 11.32
C THR A 99 -12.66 11.60 11.06
N CYS A 100 -11.92 11.11 10.06
CA CYS A 100 -10.65 11.68 9.66
C CYS A 100 -10.84 13.03 8.98
N ASP A 101 -10.28 14.09 9.54
CA ASP A 101 -10.30 15.40 8.92
C ASP A 101 -9.20 15.51 7.84
N GLN A 102 -9.50 14.97 6.66
CA GLN A 102 -8.69 15.08 5.45
C GLN A 102 -9.52 15.52 4.27
N ALA A 103 -8.91 16.33 3.40
CA ALA A 103 -9.49 16.68 2.11
C ALA A 103 -9.61 15.45 1.19
N VAL A 104 -8.68 14.49 1.31
CA VAL A 104 -8.64 13.26 0.52
C VAL A 104 -9.07 12.08 1.39
N LYS A 105 -10.18 11.42 1.03
CA LYS A 105 -10.76 10.30 1.80
C LYS A 105 -11.15 9.15 0.86
N PRO A 106 -10.26 8.17 0.62
CA PRO A 106 -10.60 7.00 -0.18
C PRO A 106 -11.76 6.24 0.44
N ALA A 107 -12.78 5.95 -0.37
CA ALA A 107 -13.88 5.08 0.01
C ALA A 107 -13.42 3.62 0.04
N ALA A 108 -13.98 2.81 0.93
CA ALA A 108 -13.65 1.38 0.97
C ALA A 108 -14.21 0.68 -0.28
N ILE A 109 -13.32 0.18 -1.14
CA ILE A 109 -13.73 -0.57 -2.35
C ILE A 109 -13.90 -2.06 -2.07
N GLY A 110 -13.54 -2.52 -0.87
CA GLY A 110 -13.55 -3.92 -0.48
C GLY A 110 -12.28 -4.67 -0.89
N LEU A 111 -12.02 -5.77 -0.18
CA LEU A 111 -10.78 -6.54 -0.38
C LEU A 111 -10.77 -7.25 -1.74
N THR A 112 -11.89 -7.86 -2.16
CA THR A 112 -12.02 -8.54 -3.45
C THR A 112 -11.70 -7.61 -4.63
N SER A 113 -12.30 -6.41 -4.67
CA SER A 113 -12.04 -5.43 -5.72
C SER A 113 -10.58 -4.96 -5.70
N ALA A 114 -10.03 -4.65 -4.52
CA ALA A 114 -8.62 -4.27 -4.39
C ALA A 114 -7.67 -5.39 -4.88
N CYS A 115 -7.97 -6.65 -4.57
CA CYS A 115 -7.22 -7.80 -5.05
C CYS A 115 -7.26 -7.95 -6.57
N ASN A 116 -8.44 -7.85 -7.19
CA ASN A 116 -8.60 -7.93 -8.64
C ASN A 116 -7.84 -6.82 -9.36
N ILE A 117 -7.88 -5.59 -8.83
CA ILE A 117 -7.17 -4.44 -9.38
C ILE A 117 -5.65 -4.66 -9.34
N PHE A 118 -5.09 -5.01 -8.17
CA PHE A 118 -3.65 -5.20 -8.03
C PHE A 118 -3.15 -6.42 -8.80
N TYR A 119 -3.95 -7.49 -8.90
CA TYR A 119 -3.62 -8.66 -9.73
C TYR A 119 -3.56 -8.29 -11.21
N ARG A 120 -4.58 -7.58 -11.72
CA ARG A 120 -4.59 -7.12 -13.11
C ARG A 120 -3.43 -6.18 -13.41
N ALA A 121 -3.17 -5.21 -12.54
CA ALA A 121 -2.04 -4.29 -12.69
C ALA A 121 -0.72 -5.05 -12.81
N LEU A 122 -0.47 -6.00 -11.90
CA LEU A 122 0.75 -6.80 -11.89
C LEU A 122 0.93 -7.66 -13.14
N THR A 123 -0.15 -8.29 -13.61
CA THR A 123 -0.08 -9.28 -14.69
C THR A 123 -0.20 -8.68 -16.08
N SER A 124 -0.79 -7.50 -16.22
CA SER A 124 -1.12 -6.90 -17.52
C SER A 124 -0.37 -5.59 -17.82
N TYR A 125 0.07 -4.84 -16.80
CA TYR A 125 0.57 -3.47 -16.99
C TYR A 125 1.99 -3.23 -16.48
N LEU A 126 2.39 -3.89 -15.38
CA LEU A 126 3.72 -3.67 -14.82
C LEU A 126 4.83 -4.38 -15.62
N SER A 127 5.94 -3.68 -15.77
CA SER A 127 7.18 -4.22 -16.32
C SER A 127 8.11 -4.73 -15.20
N LYS A 128 9.24 -5.34 -15.58
CA LYS A 128 10.27 -5.80 -14.63
C LYS A 128 10.98 -4.66 -13.88
N VAL A 129 10.82 -3.42 -14.36
CA VAL A 129 11.54 -2.25 -13.85
C VAL A 129 10.57 -1.15 -13.40
N ALA A 130 9.32 -1.51 -13.09
CA ALA A 130 8.28 -0.55 -12.75
C ALA A 130 8.59 0.22 -11.46
N ASP A 131 8.41 1.54 -11.49
CA ASP A 131 8.52 2.43 -10.33
C ASP A 131 7.16 2.70 -9.62
N TYR A 132 7.14 3.57 -8.60
CA TYR A 132 5.90 3.92 -7.90
C TYR A 132 4.89 4.69 -8.75
N HIS A 133 5.34 5.49 -9.70
CA HIS A 133 4.46 6.19 -10.64
C HIS A 133 3.78 5.19 -11.58
N GLU A 134 4.53 4.23 -12.12
CA GLU A 134 4.01 3.16 -12.96
C GLU A 134 3.07 2.26 -12.17
N LEU A 135 3.38 1.93 -10.91
CA LEU A 135 2.50 1.16 -10.04
C LEU A 135 1.18 1.88 -9.76
N ARG A 136 1.23 3.18 -9.46
CA ARG A 136 0.03 4.02 -9.31
C ARG A 136 -0.80 4.01 -10.60
N THR A 137 -0.16 4.26 -11.74
CA THR A 137 -0.84 4.36 -13.04
C THR A 137 -1.48 3.03 -13.43
N ALA A 138 -0.75 1.93 -13.30
CA ALA A 138 -1.22 0.59 -13.61
C ALA A 138 -2.41 0.17 -12.75
N THR A 139 -2.35 0.43 -11.44
CA THR A 139 -3.45 0.07 -10.54
C THR A 139 -4.69 0.94 -10.80
N VAL A 140 -4.54 2.24 -11.04
CA VAL A 140 -5.68 3.10 -11.40
C VAL A 140 -6.27 2.70 -12.75
N GLN A 141 -5.44 2.36 -13.75
CA GLN A 141 -5.92 1.87 -15.03
C GLN A 141 -6.67 0.55 -14.89
N ALA A 142 -6.13 -0.40 -14.11
CA ALA A 142 -6.82 -1.66 -13.83
C ALA A 142 -8.19 -1.46 -13.18
N ALA A 143 -8.33 -0.48 -12.27
CA ALA A 143 -9.63 -0.12 -11.72
C ALA A 143 -10.59 0.43 -12.78
N LYS A 144 -10.09 1.29 -13.69
CA LYS A 144 -10.91 1.81 -14.80
C LYS A 144 -11.38 0.72 -15.75
N ASP A 145 -10.55 -0.27 -16.04
CA ASP A 145 -10.92 -1.34 -16.95
C ASP A 145 -11.92 -2.32 -16.34
N LEU A 146 -11.82 -2.56 -15.02
CA LEU A 146 -12.71 -3.48 -14.31
C LEU A 146 -14.06 -2.84 -13.95
N PHE A 147 -14.08 -1.54 -13.62
CA PHE A 147 -15.25 -0.88 -13.03
C PHE A 147 -15.73 0.36 -13.81
N GLY A 148 -14.98 0.80 -14.82
CA GLY A 148 -15.27 1.99 -15.62
C GLY A 148 -14.42 3.22 -15.24
N ALA A 149 -14.22 4.13 -16.20
CA ALA A 149 -13.30 5.26 -16.08
C ALA A 149 -13.64 6.25 -14.94
N SER A 150 -14.94 6.42 -14.65
CA SER A 150 -15.47 7.32 -13.62
C SER A 150 -15.92 6.59 -12.36
N SER A 151 -15.43 5.37 -12.16
CA SER A 151 -15.84 4.52 -11.04
C SER A 151 -15.36 5.03 -9.68
N PRO A 152 -16.12 4.78 -8.60
CA PRO A 152 -15.64 4.99 -7.23
C PRO A 152 -14.33 4.27 -6.95
N GLU A 153 -14.09 3.11 -7.57
CA GLU A 153 -12.87 2.31 -7.42
C GLU A 153 -11.65 3.03 -7.97
N ALA A 154 -11.72 3.55 -9.20
CA ALA A 154 -10.62 4.30 -9.80
C ALA A 154 -10.30 5.58 -9.00
N SER A 155 -11.35 6.28 -8.54
CA SER A 155 -11.20 7.47 -7.68
C SER A 155 -10.58 7.14 -6.33
N SER A 156 -11.10 6.14 -5.62
CA SER A 156 -10.59 5.73 -4.30
C SER A 156 -9.14 5.29 -4.37
N LEU A 157 -8.76 4.55 -5.41
CA LEU A 157 -7.38 4.09 -5.58
C LEU A 157 -6.42 5.25 -5.85
N ALA A 158 -6.80 6.23 -6.67
CA ALA A 158 -6.01 7.43 -6.89
C ALA A 158 -5.81 8.22 -5.58
N GLN A 159 -6.86 8.33 -4.76
CA GLN A 159 -6.81 8.98 -3.44
C GLN A 159 -5.93 8.22 -2.44
N ALA A 160 -5.97 6.88 -2.45
CA ALA A 160 -5.10 6.06 -1.62
C ALA A 160 -3.62 6.28 -1.94
N TRP A 161 -3.27 6.37 -3.23
CA TRP A 161 -1.92 6.72 -3.68
C TRP A 161 -1.51 8.15 -3.33
N ASP A 162 -2.44 9.09 -3.35
CA ASP A 162 -2.18 10.47 -2.92
C ASP A 162 -1.83 10.56 -1.43
N ILE A 163 -2.52 9.81 -0.56
CA ILE A 163 -2.24 9.81 0.88
C ILE A 163 -0.81 9.36 1.20
N VAL A 164 -0.33 8.32 0.50
CA VAL A 164 1.02 7.79 0.68
C VAL A 164 2.08 8.58 -0.10
N GLY A 165 1.67 9.61 -0.86
CA GLY A 165 2.59 10.50 -1.57
C GLY A 165 3.16 9.94 -2.88
N ALA A 166 2.56 8.91 -3.47
CA ALA A 166 3.11 8.30 -4.68
C ALA A 166 2.99 9.25 -5.89
N PRO A 167 4.06 9.36 -6.72
CA PRO A 167 4.15 10.33 -7.79
C PRO A 167 3.08 10.15 -8.88
N ARG A 168 2.64 11.28 -9.45
CA ARG A 168 1.64 11.37 -10.53
C ARG A 168 2.25 11.52 -11.92
N ALA A 169 3.57 11.65 -12.00
CA ALA A 169 4.33 11.79 -13.22
C ALA A 169 5.61 10.95 -13.10
N PRO A 170 6.24 10.55 -14.24
CA PRO A 170 7.50 9.82 -14.22
C PRO A 170 8.64 10.59 -13.53
N TYR A 171 9.69 9.87 -13.13
CA TYR A 171 10.92 10.47 -12.64
C TYR A 171 11.53 11.46 -13.66
N PRO A 172 12.10 12.61 -13.25
CA PRO A 172 12.22 13.11 -11.87
C PRO A 172 10.89 13.65 -11.37
N ASN A 173 10.41 13.06 -10.26
CA ASN A 173 9.06 13.19 -9.71
C ASN A 173 8.72 14.60 -9.18
N THR A 174 8.66 15.60 -10.07
CA THR A 174 8.56 17.03 -9.76
C THR A 174 7.23 17.43 -9.09
N ASN A 175 6.21 16.58 -9.15
CA ASN A 175 4.84 16.87 -8.69
C ASN A 175 4.24 15.76 -7.81
N ALA A 176 5.07 15.05 -7.03
CA ALA A 176 4.54 14.07 -6.08
C ALA A 176 3.71 14.76 -4.99
N PRO A 177 2.49 14.25 -4.67
CA PRO A 177 1.70 14.79 -3.57
C PRO A 177 2.48 14.64 -2.26
N LYS A 178 2.35 15.62 -1.36
CA LYS A 178 2.93 15.49 -0.02
C LYS A 178 2.25 14.32 0.68
N CYS A 179 3.05 13.32 1.10
CA CYS A 179 2.54 12.30 1.98
C CYS A 179 1.97 12.95 3.24
N GLN A 180 0.90 12.38 3.77
CA GLN A 180 0.25 12.84 4.98
C GLN A 180 0.55 11.84 6.11
N PRO A 181 1.62 12.01 6.90
CA PRO A 181 2.11 10.98 7.84
C PRO A 181 1.05 10.60 8.88
N GLY A 182 0.25 11.58 9.34
CA GLY A 182 -0.87 11.36 10.25
C GLY A 182 -1.94 10.44 9.67
N PHE A 183 -2.10 10.33 8.36
CA PHE A 183 -3.10 9.47 7.73
C PHE A 183 -2.47 8.24 7.08
N ALA A 184 -1.17 8.26 6.85
CA ALA A 184 -0.38 7.08 6.52
C ALA A 184 -0.14 6.18 7.76
N THR A 185 -0.23 6.72 8.98
CA THR A 185 0.12 5.99 10.23
C THR A 185 -0.90 6.06 11.38
N ALA A 186 -1.84 7.03 11.45
CA ALA A 186 -2.69 7.15 12.65
C ALA A 186 -3.75 6.06 12.74
N ALA A 187 -3.67 5.31 13.84
CA ALA A 187 -4.64 4.30 14.26
C ALA A 187 -6.07 4.87 14.46
N SER A 188 -6.20 6.14 14.84
CA SER A 188 -7.50 6.83 15.00
C SER A 188 -8.26 6.99 13.69
N CYS A 189 -7.55 6.90 12.56
CA CYS A 189 -8.09 7.08 11.21
C CYS A 189 -8.28 5.78 10.43
N ILE A 190 -7.90 4.68 11.07
CA ILE A 190 -7.99 3.32 10.55
C ILE A 190 -9.36 2.79 10.99
N ARG A 191 -10.18 2.31 10.06
CA ARG A 191 -11.38 1.55 10.43
C ARG A 191 -10.91 0.29 11.14
N GLY A 192 -11.04 0.31 12.47
CA GLY A 192 -10.58 -0.75 13.36
C GLY A 192 -11.18 -2.09 12.98
N LEU A 193 -10.37 -3.13 13.20
CA LEU A 193 -10.74 -4.53 13.21
C LEU A 193 -11.94 -4.71 14.17
N VAL A 194 -13.13 -4.72 13.60
CA VAL A 194 -14.31 -5.36 14.20
C VAL A 194 -14.72 -6.46 13.23
#